data_AF-A0A1E3LA18-F1
#
_entry.id   AF-A0A1E3LA18-F1
#
_cell.length_a   1.000
_cell.length_b   1.000
_cell.length_c   1.000
_cell.angle_alpha   90.00
_cell.angle_beta   90.00
_cell.angle_gamma   90.00
#
_symmetry.space_group_name_H-M   'P 1'
#
loop_
_entity.id
_entity.type
_entity.pdbx_description
1 polymer ?
#
loop_
_entity_poly.entity_id
_entity_poly.type
_entity_poly.pdbx_seq_one_letter_code
_entity_poly.pdbx_strand_id
1 'polypeptide(L)'
;MSENQQYHSQMDNSTLYSGAQSFLSFLEKGVDPRTGTYSIRISMPEIAVNALAGPDIVLSLSFSAMQNVDLGLGVGWSWGTSRLTPVSKRLTLSNGETHLAVLSVDKIEFPDRKLPTFKAERLENAVLITFRSGRTERLERFDLNDPLSPYVPVEIRSPQGHTMRMAWTSFEGNAALSAVLDHDGRELLRVSRDTLAVTISVATSEGTMAAFKLNLSGDLVSSISLPTPENAAWVLGYHDGILQDARRSSFEVINQ
;
A
#
# COMPACT_ATOMS: atom_id res chain seq x y z
N MET A 1 25.45 -12.24 51.84
CA MET A 1 24.88 -13.28 50.96
C MET A 1 23.56 -13.66 51.61
N SER A 2 22.39 -13.33 51.08
CA SER A 2 21.95 -13.41 49.68
C SER A 2 20.79 -12.43 49.46
N GLU A 3 20.82 -11.70 48.35
CA GLU A 3 19.69 -10.90 47.86
C GLU A 3 18.57 -11.81 47.37
N ASN A 4 17.33 -11.44 47.68
CA ASN A 4 16.13 -12.08 47.17
C ASN A 4 15.30 -11.00 46.48
N GLN A 5 15.53 -10.81 45.18
CA GLN A 5 14.67 -10.00 44.31
C GLN A 5 13.89 -10.94 43.39
N GLN A 6 12.66 -11.26 43.78
CA GLN A 6 11.64 -11.72 42.84
C GLN A 6 10.89 -10.50 42.32
N TYR A 7 11.32 -9.96 41.18
CA TYR A 7 10.47 -9.13 40.34
C TYR A 7 9.74 -10.07 39.37
N HIS A 8 8.47 -10.37 39.68
CA HIS A 8 7.54 -10.93 38.71
C HIS A 8 7.28 -9.86 37.64
N SER A 9 7.88 -10.02 36.46
CA SER A 9 7.52 -9.28 35.25
C SER A 9 6.17 -9.80 34.74
N GLN A 10 5.09 -9.26 35.29
CA GLN A 10 3.73 -9.44 34.80
C GLN A 10 3.26 -8.15 34.10
N MET A 11 4.07 -7.64 33.18
CA MET A 11 3.71 -6.56 32.26
C MET A 11 4.46 -6.81 30.96
N ASP A 12 3.77 -7.41 29.98
CA ASP A 12 4.01 -7.26 28.53
C ASP A 12 3.13 -8.22 27.71
N ASN A 13 1.82 -8.25 28.00
CA ASN A 13 0.85 -8.97 27.16
C ASN A 13 -0.29 -8.07 26.66
N SER A 14 -0.50 -6.89 27.24
CA SER A 14 -1.61 -5.99 26.88
C SER A 14 -1.27 -4.98 25.77
N THR A 15 -0.01 -4.57 25.65
CA THR A 15 0.49 -3.65 24.61
C THR A 15 0.59 -4.34 23.25
N LEU A 16 1.04 -5.60 23.24
CA LEU A 16 1.23 -6.41 22.03
C LEU A 16 -0.09 -6.94 21.45
N TYR A 17 -1.06 -7.29 22.30
CA TYR A 17 -2.39 -7.72 21.87
C TYR A 17 -3.20 -6.59 21.24
N SER A 18 -3.04 -5.34 21.72
CA SER A 18 -3.65 -4.15 21.13
C SER A 18 -3.10 -3.80 19.73
N GLY A 19 -1.82 -4.06 19.48
CA GLY A 19 -1.22 -3.83 18.16
C GLY A 19 -1.87 -4.69 17.08
N ALA A 20 -1.93 -6.01 17.30
CA ALA A 20 -2.58 -6.95 16.38
C ALA A 20 -4.10 -6.74 16.25
N GLN A 21 -4.78 -6.29 17.32
CA GLN A 21 -6.19 -5.89 17.26
C GLN A 21 -6.42 -4.59 16.49
N SER A 22 -5.48 -3.65 16.56
CA SER A 22 -5.49 -2.46 15.70
C SER A 22 -5.30 -2.87 14.24
N PHE A 23 -4.49 -3.88 13.92
CA PHE A 23 -4.41 -4.42 12.56
C PHE A 23 -5.70 -5.08 12.07
N LEU A 24 -6.45 -5.73 12.98
CA LEU A 24 -7.71 -6.40 12.65
C LEU A 24 -8.79 -5.41 12.18
N SER A 25 -8.71 -4.12 12.50
CA SER A 25 -9.66 -3.11 12.01
C SER A 25 -9.37 -2.64 10.58
N PHE A 26 -8.22 -3.00 10.00
CA PHE A 26 -7.74 -2.47 8.72
C PHE A 26 -7.89 -3.42 7.52
N LEU A 27 -8.46 -4.62 7.72
CA LEU A 27 -8.78 -5.56 6.64
C LEU A 27 -10.22 -5.34 6.17
N GLU A 28 -10.37 -4.67 5.03
CA GLU A 28 -11.65 -4.52 4.35
C GLU A 28 -11.78 -5.58 3.26
N LYS A 29 -12.89 -6.31 3.27
CA LYS A 29 -13.24 -7.29 2.23
C LYS A 29 -14.48 -6.80 1.49
N GLY A 30 -14.46 -6.95 0.17
CA GLY A 30 -15.57 -6.59 -0.70
C GLY A 30 -15.78 -7.63 -1.78
N VAL A 31 -17.04 -7.77 -2.20
CA VAL A 31 -17.41 -8.40 -3.46
C VAL A 31 -18.14 -7.32 -4.25
N ASP A 32 -17.67 -6.99 -5.45
CA ASP A 32 -18.43 -6.13 -6.34
C ASP A 32 -19.68 -6.93 -6.80
N PRO A 33 -20.90 -6.55 -6.37
CA PRO A 33 -22.11 -7.32 -6.67
C PRO A 33 -22.46 -7.31 -8.16
N ARG A 34 -21.84 -6.44 -8.96
CA ARG A 34 -22.10 -6.29 -10.38
C ARG A 34 -21.22 -7.20 -11.25
N THR A 35 -20.04 -7.57 -10.75
CA THR A 35 -19.04 -8.37 -11.47
C THR A 35 -18.71 -9.68 -10.77
N GLY A 36 -19.09 -9.83 -9.49
CA GLY A 36 -18.76 -10.98 -8.66
C GLY A 36 -17.28 -11.04 -8.24
N THR A 37 -16.49 -10.01 -8.53
CA THR A 37 -15.05 -10.01 -8.24
C THR A 37 -14.77 -9.67 -6.77
N TYR A 38 -13.85 -10.44 -6.18
CA TYR A 38 -13.38 -10.28 -4.82
C TYR A 38 -12.26 -9.26 -4.72
N SER A 39 -12.33 -8.39 -3.71
CA SER A 39 -11.30 -7.40 -3.39
C SER A 39 -10.95 -7.44 -1.90
N ILE A 40 -9.67 -7.28 -1.60
CA ILE A 40 -9.18 -7.05 -0.24
C ILE A 40 -8.45 -5.71 -0.21
N ARG A 41 -8.63 -4.93 0.86
CA ARG A 41 -7.74 -3.82 1.19
C ARG A 41 -7.19 -4.02 2.60
N ILE A 42 -5.88 -3.82 2.75
CA ILE A 42 -5.15 -3.88 4.02
C ILE A 42 -4.49 -2.52 4.19
N SER A 43 -4.98 -1.72 5.13
CA SER A 43 -4.28 -0.48 5.49
C SER A 43 -2.99 -0.81 6.23
N MET A 44 -1.90 -0.15 5.84
CA MET A 44 -0.68 -0.16 6.63
C MET A 44 -0.92 0.62 7.93
N PRO A 45 -0.13 0.36 8.99
CA PRO A 45 -0.15 1.19 10.18
C PRO A 45 -0.05 2.64 9.81
N GLU A 46 -0.64 3.49 10.64
CA GLU A 46 -0.45 4.93 10.47
C GLU A 46 1.04 5.24 10.55
N ILE A 47 1.59 5.51 9.37
CA ILE A 47 2.97 5.96 9.23
C ILE A 47 2.94 7.39 9.75
N ALA A 48 3.61 7.66 10.87
CA ALA A 48 3.72 9.00 11.39
C ALA A 48 4.57 9.87 10.44
N VAL A 49 3.93 10.45 9.44
CA VAL A 49 4.55 11.35 8.46
C VAL A 49 4.72 12.73 9.10
N ASN A 50 5.96 13.22 9.16
CA ASN A 50 6.30 14.56 9.66
C ASN A 50 5.63 14.90 11.01
N ALA A 51 5.74 14.03 12.01
CA ALA A 51 5.10 14.20 13.33
C ALA A 51 3.58 14.46 13.27
N LEU A 52 2.88 13.76 12.36
CA LEU A 52 1.45 13.92 12.05
C LEU A 52 1.07 15.23 11.35
N ALA A 53 2.05 16.03 10.93
CA ALA A 53 1.83 17.22 10.10
C ALA A 53 1.94 16.95 8.60
N GLY A 54 2.22 15.69 8.21
CA GLY A 54 2.36 15.25 6.83
C GLY A 54 1.04 15.23 6.04
N PRO A 55 1.09 14.83 4.75
CA PRO A 55 -0.12 14.61 3.97
C PRO A 55 -1.00 13.55 4.63
N ASP A 56 -2.29 13.85 4.75
CA ASP A 56 -3.31 12.88 5.18
C ASP A 56 -3.49 11.82 4.10
N ILE A 57 -2.69 10.75 4.15
CA ILE A 57 -2.80 9.59 3.26
C ILE A 57 -2.53 8.31 4.04
N VAL A 58 -3.45 7.35 3.88
CA VAL A 58 -3.29 5.99 4.41
C VAL A 58 -2.78 5.11 3.28
N LEU A 59 -1.51 4.69 3.37
CA LEU A 59 -0.99 3.68 2.48
C LEU A 59 -1.68 2.35 2.75
N SER A 60 -2.09 1.67 1.69
CA SER A 60 -2.76 0.38 1.79
C SER A 60 -2.26 -0.56 0.70
N LEU A 61 -2.32 -1.86 0.97
CA LEU A 61 -2.26 -2.90 -0.04
C LEU A 61 -3.67 -3.22 -0.49
N SER A 62 -3.87 -3.41 -1.78
CA SER A 62 -5.16 -3.81 -2.34
C SER A 62 -4.97 -5.03 -3.24
N PHE A 63 -5.86 -6.00 -3.11
CA PHE A 63 -5.98 -7.15 -4.00
C PHE A 63 -7.15 -6.93 -4.96
N SER A 64 -6.91 -7.20 -6.24
CA SER A 64 -7.94 -7.30 -7.28
C SER A 64 -7.74 -8.56 -8.11
N ALA A 65 -8.77 -9.41 -8.15
CA ALA A 65 -8.76 -10.61 -8.99
C ALA A 65 -8.69 -10.30 -10.50
N MET A 66 -8.94 -9.06 -10.91
CA MET A 66 -8.82 -8.64 -12.31
C MET A 66 -7.39 -8.21 -12.69
N GLN A 67 -6.51 -8.00 -11.70
CA GLN A 67 -5.14 -7.56 -11.94
C GLN A 67 -4.21 -8.77 -12.06
N ASN A 68 -4.11 -9.35 -13.25
CA ASN A 68 -3.27 -10.52 -13.52
C ASN A 68 -1.78 -10.18 -13.75
N VAL A 69 -1.31 -9.05 -13.23
CA VAL A 69 0.08 -8.59 -13.36
C VAL A 69 0.66 -8.42 -11.96
N ASP A 70 1.88 -8.93 -11.77
CA ASP A 70 2.67 -8.70 -10.58
C ASP A 70 3.35 -7.33 -10.66
N LEU A 71 3.02 -6.46 -9.70
CA LEU A 71 3.61 -5.12 -9.58
C LEU A 71 4.70 -5.06 -8.49
N GLY A 72 5.39 -6.18 -8.27
CA GLY A 72 6.43 -6.37 -7.26
C GLY A 72 5.92 -6.84 -5.90
N LEU A 73 4.61 -7.05 -5.74
CA LEU A 73 3.96 -7.48 -4.49
C LEU A 73 3.41 -8.91 -4.54
N GLY A 74 3.30 -9.49 -5.74
CA GLY A 74 2.52 -10.68 -6.05
C GLY A 74 1.39 -10.36 -7.01
N VAL A 75 1.01 -11.31 -7.85
CA VAL A 75 -0.09 -11.15 -8.83
C VAL A 75 -1.38 -10.77 -8.08
N GLY A 76 -2.11 -9.80 -8.62
CA GLY A 76 -3.34 -9.28 -8.02
C GLY A 76 -3.13 -8.21 -6.97
N TRP A 77 -1.92 -8.06 -6.41
CA TRP A 77 -1.62 -7.10 -5.36
C TRP A 77 -1.05 -5.79 -5.91
N SER A 78 -1.49 -4.67 -5.34
CA SER A 78 -0.99 -3.34 -5.66
C SER A 78 -1.07 -2.40 -4.45
N TRP A 79 -0.33 -1.30 -4.51
CA TRP A 79 -0.47 -0.20 -3.57
C TRP A 79 -1.71 0.64 -3.90
N GLY A 80 -2.50 0.98 -2.89
CA GLY A 80 -3.65 1.90 -2.97
C GLY A 80 -3.22 3.35 -3.17
N THR A 81 -2.57 3.63 -4.30
CA THR A 81 -2.00 4.92 -4.68
C THR A 81 -2.66 5.43 -5.95
N SER A 82 -2.57 6.75 -6.21
CA SER A 82 -3.03 7.26 -7.49
C SER A 82 -2.16 6.72 -8.62
N ARG A 83 -2.76 6.33 -9.74
CA ARG A 83 -2.06 5.81 -10.92
C ARG A 83 -2.80 6.20 -12.18
N LEU A 84 -2.07 6.77 -13.14
CA LEU A 84 -2.58 6.98 -14.50
C LEU A 84 -2.01 5.88 -15.40
N THR A 85 -2.89 5.16 -16.08
CA THR A 85 -2.53 4.04 -16.94
C THR A 85 -2.96 4.36 -18.37
N PRO A 86 -2.05 4.87 -19.22
CA PRO A 86 -2.39 5.30 -20.58
C PRO A 86 -2.98 4.20 -21.45
N VAL A 87 -2.46 2.96 -21.34
CA VAL A 87 -2.92 1.80 -22.13
C VAL A 87 -4.42 1.53 -21.96
N SER A 88 -4.94 1.65 -20.74
CA SER A 88 -6.36 1.45 -20.42
C SER A 88 -7.15 2.75 -20.32
N LYS A 89 -6.53 3.89 -20.63
CA LYS A 89 -7.09 5.24 -20.48
C LYS A 89 -7.75 5.46 -19.12
N ARG A 90 -7.07 5.07 -18.04
CA ARG A 90 -7.64 5.06 -16.68
C ARG A 90 -6.79 5.88 -15.72
N LEU A 91 -7.41 6.80 -15.01
CA LEU A 91 -6.88 7.36 -13.77
C LEU A 91 -7.57 6.68 -12.60
N THR A 92 -6.80 6.07 -11.71
CA THR A 92 -7.24 5.63 -10.39
C THR A 92 -6.64 6.58 -9.37
N LEU A 93 -7.44 7.08 -8.43
CA LEU A 93 -6.99 7.94 -7.35
C LEU A 93 -6.69 7.13 -6.08
N SER A 94 -5.90 7.68 -5.16
CA SER A 94 -5.52 7.04 -3.88
C SER A 94 -6.73 6.68 -2.99
N ASN A 95 -7.85 7.38 -3.14
CA ASN A 95 -9.12 7.08 -2.48
C ASN A 95 -9.94 5.97 -3.18
N GLY A 96 -9.44 5.38 -4.27
CA GLY A 96 -10.11 4.34 -5.05
C GLY A 96 -11.06 4.86 -6.14
N GLU A 97 -11.29 6.17 -6.25
CA GLU A 97 -12.09 6.74 -7.33
C GLU A 97 -11.41 6.49 -8.69
N THR A 98 -12.18 6.14 -9.72
CA THR A 98 -11.64 5.85 -11.05
C THR A 98 -12.35 6.64 -12.14
N HIS A 99 -11.58 7.10 -13.13
CA HIS A 99 -12.08 7.89 -14.26
C HIS A 99 -11.42 7.45 -15.56
N LEU A 100 -12.16 7.51 -16.66
CA LEU A 100 -11.56 7.58 -17.98
C LEU A 100 -10.68 8.83 -18.05
N ALA A 101 -9.45 8.65 -18.51
CA ALA A 101 -8.45 9.70 -18.59
C ALA A 101 -7.80 9.68 -19.97
N VAL A 102 -8.02 10.75 -20.74
CA VAL A 102 -7.45 10.91 -22.08
C VAL A 102 -6.33 11.94 -21.99
N LEU A 103 -5.10 11.47 -22.20
CA LEU A 103 -3.92 12.33 -22.30
C LEU A 103 -3.79 12.89 -23.70
N SER A 104 -3.38 14.15 -23.76
CA SER A 104 -2.87 14.80 -24.96
C SER A 104 -1.56 15.53 -24.60
N VAL A 105 -1.05 16.35 -25.52
CA VAL A 105 0.26 17.01 -25.35
C VAL A 105 0.28 17.91 -24.12
N ASP A 106 -0.75 18.72 -23.92
CA ASP A 106 -0.80 19.80 -22.92
C ASP A 106 -1.97 19.70 -21.94
N LYS A 107 -2.87 18.73 -22.11
CA LYS A 107 -4.03 18.53 -21.23
C LYS A 107 -4.34 17.07 -20.95
N ILE A 108 -5.08 16.87 -19.86
CA ILE A 108 -5.71 15.62 -19.47
C ILE A 108 -7.22 15.84 -19.35
N GLU A 109 -8.02 14.99 -19.97
CA GLU A 109 -9.47 15.10 -19.99
C GLU A 109 -10.14 13.88 -19.36
N PHE A 110 -11.29 14.11 -18.71
CA PHE A 110 -12.04 13.07 -18.00
C PHE A 110 -13.50 13.01 -18.50
N PRO A 111 -13.76 12.28 -19.61
CA PRO A 111 -15.07 12.29 -20.28
C PRO A 111 -16.23 11.74 -19.43
N ASP A 112 -15.95 10.88 -18.46
CA ASP A 112 -16.95 10.25 -17.58
C ASP A 112 -17.11 10.96 -16.23
N ARG A 113 -16.39 12.07 -16.01
CA ARG A 113 -16.40 12.79 -14.74
C ARG A 113 -17.69 13.60 -14.56
N LYS A 114 -18.56 13.12 -13.66
CA LYS A 114 -19.82 13.79 -13.30
C LYS A 114 -19.67 14.83 -12.20
N LEU A 115 -18.72 14.63 -11.28
CA LEU A 115 -18.49 15.51 -10.13
C LEU A 115 -17.03 15.99 -10.13
N PRO A 116 -16.76 17.28 -9.91
CA PRO A 116 -15.40 17.80 -9.81
C PRO A 116 -14.83 17.51 -8.40
N THR A 117 -14.43 16.28 -8.14
CA THR A 117 -13.82 15.81 -6.88
C THR A 117 -12.33 16.18 -6.77
N PHE A 118 -11.66 16.40 -7.90
CA PHE A 118 -10.27 16.83 -8.03
C PHE A 118 -10.07 17.70 -9.28
N LYS A 119 -8.92 18.39 -9.35
CA LYS A 119 -8.37 18.99 -10.56
C LYS A 119 -7.13 18.19 -10.98
N ALA A 120 -6.90 18.06 -12.28
CA ALA A 120 -5.65 17.51 -12.79
C ALA A 120 -5.10 18.39 -13.91
N GLU A 121 -3.80 18.58 -13.87
CA GLU A 121 -3.04 19.42 -14.79
C GLU A 121 -1.95 18.58 -15.44
N ARG A 122 -1.87 18.64 -16.77
CA ARG A 122 -0.81 17.95 -17.51
C ARG A 122 0.43 18.84 -17.53
N LEU A 123 1.54 18.28 -17.07
CA LEU A 123 2.88 18.83 -17.21
C LEU A 123 3.62 18.04 -18.30
N GLU A 124 4.86 18.39 -18.63
CA GLU A 124 5.62 17.71 -19.70
C GLU A 124 5.72 16.18 -19.47
N ASN A 125 6.28 15.75 -18.33
CA ASN A 125 6.43 14.33 -17.98
C ASN A 125 5.64 13.91 -16.74
N ALA A 126 4.74 14.79 -16.29
CA ALA A 126 3.96 14.57 -15.09
C ALA A 126 2.49 14.96 -15.25
N VAL A 127 1.68 14.53 -14.29
CA VAL A 127 0.32 15.02 -14.04
C VAL A 127 0.25 15.45 -12.59
N LEU A 128 -0.17 16.67 -12.34
CA LEU A 128 -0.41 17.18 -11.00
C LEU A 128 -1.90 17.04 -10.69
N ILE A 129 -2.23 16.34 -9.61
CA ILE A 129 -3.58 16.17 -9.10
C ILE A 129 -3.75 17.02 -7.85
N THR A 130 -4.82 17.81 -7.79
CA THR A 130 -5.16 18.65 -6.64
C THR A 130 -6.54 18.27 -6.13
N PHE A 131 -6.59 17.78 -4.88
CA PHE A 131 -7.82 17.38 -4.21
C PHE A 131 -8.53 18.58 -3.57
N ARG A 132 -9.82 18.44 -3.26
CA ARG A 132 -10.60 19.47 -2.54
C ARG A 132 -10.01 19.87 -1.19
N SER A 133 -9.31 18.95 -0.53
CA SER A 133 -8.62 19.21 0.74
C SER A 133 -7.41 20.15 0.59
N GLY A 134 -6.97 20.44 -0.63
CA GLY A 134 -5.72 21.15 -0.91
C GLY A 134 -4.49 20.24 -0.97
N ARG A 135 -4.63 18.94 -0.69
CA ARG A 135 -3.57 17.94 -0.92
C ARG A 135 -3.28 17.87 -2.42
N THR A 136 -2.00 17.77 -2.76
CA THR A 136 -1.57 17.55 -4.14
C THR A 136 -0.79 16.25 -4.28
N GLU A 137 -0.94 15.61 -5.43
CA GLU A 137 -0.21 14.40 -5.81
C GLU A 137 0.40 14.61 -7.19
N ARG A 138 1.72 14.49 -7.28
CA ARG A 138 2.48 14.64 -8.52
C ARG A 138 2.83 13.26 -9.04
N LEU A 139 2.23 12.88 -10.16
CA LEU A 139 2.50 11.61 -10.83
C LEU A 139 3.46 11.83 -11.98
N GLU A 140 4.53 11.05 -12.05
CA GLU A 140 5.49 11.06 -13.17
C GLU A 140 5.36 9.78 -13.98
N ARG A 141 5.59 9.89 -15.29
CA ARG A 141 5.70 8.73 -16.18
C ARG A 141 6.91 7.90 -15.76
N PHE A 142 6.69 6.62 -15.46
CA PHE A 142 7.71 5.75 -14.90
C PHE A 142 8.88 5.48 -15.87
N ASP A 143 8.59 5.10 -17.11
CA ASP A 143 9.58 4.99 -18.19
C ASP A 143 9.32 6.08 -19.24
N LEU A 144 10.26 7.01 -19.38
CA LEU A 144 10.18 8.11 -20.35
C LEU A 144 10.30 7.65 -21.81
N ASN A 145 10.85 6.46 -22.04
CA ASN A 145 11.02 5.91 -23.39
C ASN A 145 9.77 5.15 -23.86
N ASP A 146 8.86 4.79 -22.94
CA ASP A 146 7.60 4.13 -23.27
C ASP A 146 6.42 5.13 -23.21
N PRO A 147 5.81 5.48 -24.36
CA PRO A 147 4.66 6.37 -24.41
C PRO A 147 3.44 5.81 -23.66
N LEU A 148 3.37 4.50 -23.44
CA LEU A 148 2.28 3.80 -22.73
C LEU A 148 2.60 3.52 -21.26
N SER A 149 3.81 3.85 -20.79
CA SER A 149 4.22 3.65 -19.40
C SER A 149 3.21 4.30 -18.44
N PRO A 150 2.89 3.64 -17.33
CA PRO A 150 2.06 4.23 -16.29
C PRO A 150 2.73 5.47 -15.69
N TYR A 151 1.91 6.37 -15.16
CA TYR A 151 2.36 7.42 -14.26
C TYR A 151 2.10 7.00 -12.83
N VAL A 152 3.12 7.14 -11.99
CA VAL A 152 3.12 6.77 -10.57
C VAL A 152 3.38 7.99 -9.71
N PRO A 153 2.84 8.07 -8.48
CA PRO A 153 3.03 9.22 -7.62
C PRO A 153 4.46 9.23 -7.11
N VAL A 154 5.14 10.35 -7.25
CA VAL A 154 6.53 10.54 -6.76
C VAL A 154 6.61 11.55 -5.63
N GLU A 155 5.62 12.44 -5.52
CA GLU A 155 5.47 13.38 -4.42
C GLU A 155 3.99 13.55 -4.07
N ILE A 156 3.70 13.52 -2.78
CA ILE A 156 2.42 13.91 -2.19
C ILE A 156 2.69 15.05 -1.23
N ARG A 157 1.91 16.12 -1.32
CA ARG A 157 2.11 17.34 -0.53
C ARG A 157 0.83 17.75 0.18
N SER A 158 0.96 18.04 1.47
CA SER A 158 -0.15 18.54 2.28
C SER A 158 -0.44 20.01 1.93
N PRO A 159 -1.63 20.54 2.29
CA PRO A 159 -1.94 21.96 2.11
C PRO A 159 -0.94 22.88 2.82
N GLN A 160 -0.32 22.41 3.90
CA GLN A 160 0.69 23.15 4.69
C GLN A 160 2.10 23.07 4.07
N GLY A 161 2.28 22.31 2.98
CA GLY A 161 3.54 22.21 2.24
C GLY A 161 4.46 21.05 2.64
N HIS A 162 4.11 20.28 3.66
CA HIS A 162 4.84 19.06 4.03
C HIS A 162 4.72 18.01 2.95
N THR A 163 5.81 17.30 2.67
CA THR A 163 5.88 16.34 1.57
C THR A 163 6.08 14.92 2.06
N MET A 164 5.63 13.98 1.24
CA MET A 164 5.96 12.57 1.28
C MET A 164 6.40 12.17 -0.13
N ARG A 165 7.58 11.57 -0.25
CA ARG A 165 8.18 11.17 -1.52
C ARG A 165 8.12 9.67 -1.69
N MET A 166 7.95 9.20 -2.91
CA MET A 166 7.83 7.78 -3.23
C MET A 166 8.85 7.42 -4.30
N ALA A 167 9.63 6.37 -4.04
CA ALA A 167 10.62 5.84 -4.96
C ALA A 167 10.11 4.56 -5.59
N TRP A 168 10.32 4.43 -6.91
CA TRP A 168 9.85 3.31 -7.72
C TRP A 168 11.03 2.67 -8.45
N THR A 169 11.00 1.34 -8.57
CA THR A 169 11.96 0.54 -9.34
C THR A 169 11.23 -0.28 -10.39
N SER A 170 11.98 -0.85 -11.33
CA SER A 170 11.44 -1.78 -12.33
C SER A 170 11.41 -3.20 -11.77
N PHE A 171 10.25 -3.83 -11.83
CA PHE A 171 10.06 -5.25 -11.59
C PHE A 171 9.34 -5.85 -12.79
N GLU A 172 10.02 -6.70 -13.55
CA GLU A 172 9.50 -7.30 -14.79
C GLU A 172 8.92 -6.26 -15.77
N GLY A 173 9.55 -5.09 -15.86
CA GLY A 173 9.11 -3.99 -16.72
C GLY A 173 7.97 -3.13 -16.13
N ASN A 174 7.47 -3.47 -14.95
CA ASN A 174 6.43 -2.72 -14.25
C ASN A 174 7.00 -1.82 -13.15
N ALA A 175 6.36 -0.68 -12.92
CA ALA A 175 6.67 0.19 -11.79
C ALA A 175 6.27 -0.48 -10.46
N ALA A 176 7.26 -0.78 -9.62
CA ALA A 176 7.11 -1.33 -8.28
C ALA A 176 7.62 -0.33 -7.23
N LEU A 177 6.81 -0.04 -6.21
CA LEU A 177 7.21 0.88 -5.14
C LEU A 177 8.33 0.24 -4.31
N SER A 178 9.44 0.95 -4.13
CA SER A 178 10.59 0.48 -3.36
C SER A 178 10.76 1.20 -2.03
N ALA A 179 10.39 2.47 -1.94
CA ALA A 179 10.49 3.23 -0.71
C ALA A 179 9.50 4.40 -0.62
N VAL A 180 9.22 4.82 0.61
CA VAL A 180 8.53 6.07 0.93
C VAL A 180 9.37 6.84 1.93
N LEU A 181 9.52 8.15 1.70
CA LEU A 181 10.30 9.04 2.55
C LEU A 181 9.45 10.22 2.99
N ASP A 182 9.71 10.74 4.18
CA ASP A 182 9.07 11.96 4.67
C ASP A 182 9.73 13.23 4.10
N HIS A 183 9.32 14.38 4.62
CA HIS A 183 9.78 15.68 4.10
C HIS A 183 11.28 15.89 4.32
N ASP A 184 11.81 15.38 5.42
CA ASP A 184 13.22 15.50 5.79
C ASP A 184 14.08 14.38 5.17
N GLY A 185 13.44 13.47 4.42
CA GLY A 185 14.11 12.34 3.76
C GLY A 185 14.34 11.16 4.68
N ARG A 186 13.70 11.09 5.85
CA ARG A 186 13.69 9.88 6.67
C ARG A 186 12.81 8.83 5.96
N GLU A 187 13.33 7.61 5.90
CA GLU A 187 12.60 6.50 5.32
C GLU A 187 11.44 6.09 6.23
N LEU A 188 10.25 6.01 5.64
CA LEU A 188 9.00 5.65 6.28
C LEU A 188 8.58 4.22 5.93
N LEU A 189 8.90 3.80 4.71
CA LEU A 189 8.57 2.48 4.19
C LEU A 189 9.66 2.02 3.24
N ARG A 190 9.98 0.74 3.28
CA ARG A 190 10.85 0.06 2.32
C ARG A 190 10.22 -1.25 1.87
N VAL A 191 10.32 -1.55 0.58
CA VAL A 191 9.90 -2.82 0.01
C VAL A 191 11.11 -3.54 -0.55
N SER A 192 11.29 -4.80 -0.15
CA SER A 192 12.25 -5.72 -0.76
C SER A 192 11.55 -7.01 -1.15
N ARG A 193 12.05 -7.66 -2.19
CA ARG A 193 11.47 -8.93 -2.68
C ARG A 193 12.59 -9.92 -2.98
N ASP A 194 12.35 -11.16 -2.60
CA ASP A 194 13.05 -12.33 -3.10
C ASP A 194 12.05 -13.32 -3.73
N THR A 195 12.50 -14.54 -4.04
CA THR A 195 11.66 -15.55 -4.70
C THR A 195 10.59 -16.15 -3.80
N LEU A 196 10.71 -15.99 -2.48
CA LEU A 196 9.84 -16.61 -1.49
C LEU A 196 8.93 -15.60 -0.79
N ALA A 197 9.32 -14.33 -0.75
CA ALA A 197 8.52 -13.30 -0.08
C ALA A 197 8.78 -11.88 -0.59
N VAL A 198 7.78 -11.04 -0.39
CA VAL A 198 7.92 -9.58 -0.39
C VAL A 198 7.91 -9.08 1.05
N THR A 199 8.99 -8.43 1.47
CA THR A 199 9.09 -7.80 2.78
C THR A 199 8.78 -6.30 2.68
N ILE A 200 7.83 -5.85 3.48
CA ILE A 200 7.45 -4.45 3.60
C ILE A 200 7.85 -4.00 5.00
N SER A 201 8.87 -3.17 5.11
CA SER A 201 9.31 -2.59 6.37
C SER A 201 8.71 -1.20 6.53
N VAL A 202 8.10 -0.92 7.68
CA VAL A 202 7.40 0.34 7.99
C VAL A 202 7.96 0.95 9.26
N ALA A 203 8.23 2.26 9.25
CA ALA A 203 8.74 3.00 10.40
C ALA A 203 7.72 3.06 11.53
N THR A 204 8.17 2.78 12.75
CA THR A 204 7.37 2.86 13.97
C THR A 204 7.59 4.20 14.68
N SER A 205 6.72 4.54 15.63
CA SER A 205 6.90 5.70 16.50
C SER A 205 8.17 5.62 17.37
N GLU A 206 8.71 4.42 17.56
CA GLU A 206 9.93 4.17 18.34
C GLU A 206 11.21 4.36 17.50
N GLY A 207 11.08 4.73 16.21
CA GLY A 207 12.22 4.89 15.30
C GLY A 207 12.82 3.58 14.80
N THR A 208 12.15 2.46 15.03
CA THR A 208 12.50 1.15 14.47
C THR A 208 11.67 0.85 13.20
N MET A 209 11.99 -0.24 12.50
CA MET A 209 11.21 -0.70 11.34
C MET A 209 10.51 -2.02 11.66
N ALA A 210 9.19 -2.05 11.55
CA ALA A 210 8.38 -3.26 11.65
C ALA A 210 8.20 -3.90 10.28
N ALA A 211 8.40 -5.21 10.15
CA ALA A 211 8.39 -5.92 8.86
C ALA A 211 7.16 -6.82 8.68
N PHE A 212 6.38 -6.53 7.64
CA PHE A 212 5.35 -7.42 7.11
C PHE A 212 5.94 -8.28 6.00
N LYS A 213 5.46 -9.51 5.86
CA LYS A 213 5.90 -10.39 4.78
C LYS A 213 4.72 -10.95 4.02
N LEU A 214 4.66 -10.69 2.72
CA LEU A 214 3.77 -11.34 1.79
C LEU A 214 4.52 -12.59 1.30
N ASN A 215 4.21 -13.75 1.86
CA ASN A 215 4.85 -15.01 1.49
C ASN A 215 4.27 -15.48 0.16
N LEU A 216 5.15 -15.88 -0.76
CA LEU A 216 4.83 -16.21 -2.13
C LEU A 216 4.82 -17.72 -2.35
N SER A 217 3.92 -18.18 -3.22
CA SER A 217 3.90 -19.52 -3.79
C SER A 217 3.86 -19.36 -5.31
N GLY A 218 5.03 -19.41 -5.95
CA GLY A 218 5.18 -18.83 -7.29
C GLY A 218 5.00 -17.30 -7.19
N ASP A 219 4.15 -16.72 -8.03
CA ASP A 219 3.88 -15.28 -8.01
C ASP A 219 2.63 -14.90 -7.21
N LEU A 220 1.96 -15.88 -6.58
CA LEU A 220 0.77 -15.65 -5.76
C LEU A 220 1.15 -15.47 -4.29
N VAL A 221 0.55 -14.48 -3.63
CA VAL A 221 0.71 -14.28 -2.19
C VAL A 221 -0.11 -15.32 -1.45
N SER A 222 0.54 -16.32 -0.85
CA SER A 222 -0.11 -17.40 -0.08
C SER A 222 -0.46 -16.98 1.34
N SER A 223 0.30 -16.06 1.93
CA SER A 223 0.01 -15.53 3.26
C SER A 223 0.65 -14.18 3.51
N ILE A 224 0.14 -13.46 4.52
CA ILE A 224 0.67 -12.18 4.98
C ILE A 224 1.01 -12.30 6.46
N SER A 225 2.30 -12.39 6.77
CA SER A 225 2.82 -12.39 8.14
C SER A 225 2.86 -10.97 8.69
N LEU A 226 2.34 -10.81 9.91
CA LEU A 226 2.35 -9.57 10.67
C LEU A 226 3.65 -9.43 11.46
N PRO A 227 4.09 -8.20 11.78
CA PRO A 227 5.27 -7.94 12.60
C PRO A 227 4.97 -8.21 14.08
N THR A 228 4.58 -9.44 14.43
CA THR A 228 4.28 -9.86 15.81
C THR A 228 5.18 -11.02 16.23
N PRO A 229 5.58 -11.10 17.52
CA PRO A 229 6.38 -12.22 18.03
C PRO A 229 5.71 -13.59 17.85
N GLU A 230 4.38 -13.61 17.84
CA GLU A 230 3.55 -14.82 17.69
C GLU A 230 3.49 -15.35 16.25
N ASN A 231 4.18 -14.72 15.29
CA ASN A 231 4.13 -15.05 13.86
C ASN A 231 2.69 -15.11 13.32
N ALA A 232 1.83 -14.21 13.80
CA ALA A 232 0.44 -14.14 13.33
C ALA A 232 0.43 -13.88 11.81
N ALA A 233 -0.37 -14.66 11.08
CA ALA A 233 -0.46 -14.53 9.64
C ALA A 233 -1.91 -14.65 9.15
N TRP A 234 -2.17 -13.98 8.03
CA TRP A 234 -3.34 -14.22 7.21
C TRP A 234 -2.98 -15.21 6.12
N VAL A 235 -3.74 -16.29 6.00
CA VAL A 235 -3.57 -17.26 4.92
C VAL A 235 -4.60 -16.96 3.84
N LEU A 236 -4.14 -16.90 2.60
CA LEU A 236 -4.89 -16.53 1.42
C LEU A 236 -5.12 -17.78 0.55
N GLY A 237 -6.38 -18.12 0.32
CA GLY A 237 -6.77 -19.26 -0.50
C GLY A 237 -7.26 -18.82 -1.87
N TYR A 238 -6.63 -19.34 -2.93
CA TYR A 238 -7.05 -19.07 -4.31
C TYR A 238 -7.71 -20.31 -4.91
N HIS A 239 -8.74 -20.09 -5.73
CA HIS A 239 -9.28 -21.10 -6.64
C HIS A 239 -9.27 -20.51 -8.05
N ASP A 240 -8.63 -21.21 -9.00
CA ASP A 240 -8.41 -20.73 -10.38
C ASP A 240 -7.79 -19.32 -10.47
N GLY A 241 -6.86 -18.98 -9.56
CA GLY A 241 -6.19 -17.68 -9.52
C GLY A 241 -7.01 -16.54 -8.89
N ILE A 242 -8.25 -16.80 -8.48
CA ILE A 242 -9.12 -15.83 -7.79
C ILE A 242 -9.02 -16.07 -6.28
N LEU A 243 -8.76 -15.02 -5.51
CA LEU A 243 -8.78 -15.09 -4.05
C LEU A 243 -10.22 -15.34 -3.59
N GLN A 244 -10.45 -16.48 -2.93
CA GLN A 244 -11.76 -16.91 -2.46
C GLN A 244 -11.90 -16.75 -0.95
N ASP A 245 -10.79 -16.76 -0.22
CA ASP A 245 -10.80 -16.76 1.23
C ASP A 245 -9.53 -16.13 1.81
N ALA A 246 -9.70 -15.45 2.94
CA ALA A 246 -8.61 -14.93 3.75
C ALA A 246 -8.92 -15.24 5.21
N ARG A 247 -8.23 -16.23 5.77
CA ARG A 247 -8.43 -16.68 7.15
C ARG A 247 -7.22 -16.34 8.00
N ARG A 248 -7.46 -15.98 9.26
CA ARG A 248 -6.40 -15.88 10.26
C ARG A 248 -5.94 -17.28 10.64
N SER A 249 -4.65 -17.55 10.65
CA SER A 249 -4.13 -18.69 11.40
C SER A 249 -3.87 -18.23 12.83
N SER A 250 -4.73 -18.64 13.76
CA SER A 250 -4.39 -18.63 15.19
C SER A 250 -3.80 -19.99 15.53
N PHE A 251 -2.55 -20.03 15.98
CA PHE A 251 -2.05 -21.22 16.67
C PHE A 251 -2.69 -21.23 18.06
N GLU A 252 -3.51 -22.25 18.34
CA GLU A 252 -3.72 -22.65 19.73
C GLU A 252 -2.37 -23.09 20.27
N VAL A 253 -1.89 -22.40 21.30
CA VAL A 253 -0.84 -22.94 22.16
C VAL A 253 -1.46 -24.18 22.81
N ILE A 254 -1.17 -25.35 22.26
CA ILE A 254 -1.33 -26.58 23.02
C ILE A 254 -0.26 -26.51 24.11
N ASN A 255 -0.67 -26.05 25.30
CA ASN A 255 0.11 -26.30 26.50
C ASN A 255 0.25 -27.82 26.64
N GLN A 256 1.49 -28.31 26.51
CA GLN A 256 1.92 -29.52 27.19
C GLN A 256 2.86 -29.12 28.32
#